data_AF-A0A7S4IQH5-F1
#
_entry.id   AF-A0A7S4IQH5-F1
#
_cell.length_a   1.000
_cell.length_b   1.000
_cell.length_c   1.000
_cell.angle_alpha   90.00
_cell.angle_beta   90.00
_cell.angle_gamma   90.00
#
_symmetry.space_group_name_H-M   'P 1'
#
loop_
_entity.id
_entity.type
_entity.pdbx_description
1 polymer ?
#
loop_
_entity_poly.entity_id
_entity_poly.type
_entity_poly.pdbx_seq_one_letter_code
_entity_poly.pdbx_strand_id
1 'polypeptide(L)'
;NELLCAYPYDVGSLERVCQPRGVSEHCIPGCTPHWGHSTWCDLNNDQWPCAYRPSNLDKVMRERDDYARSDRKPDHKMWRDDKYYDELIFDSSIFLDHLPRSVEAMFFLPTKCDGDIYDGPKCKDYVRAAHRRFLQHFSLTENETPLVEFDLWNWDEPFKFVPNAHGETGGARRS
;
A
#
# COMPACT_ATOMS: atom_id res chain seq x y z
N ASN A 1 7.58 -6.59 12.99
CA ASN A 1 7.45 -5.39 12.12
C ASN A 1 7.72 -4.18 12.99
N GLU A 2 8.75 -3.42 12.65
CA GLU A 2 9.11 -2.20 13.36
C GLU A 2 8.43 -1.00 12.72
N LEU A 3 7.90 -0.07 13.52
CA LEU A 3 7.40 1.21 13.01
C LEU A 3 8.60 2.09 12.68
N LEU A 4 8.70 2.58 11.45
CA LEU A 4 9.79 3.43 10.98
C LEU A 4 9.45 4.92 11.07
N CYS A 5 8.21 5.28 10.77
CA CYS A 5 7.67 6.62 11.00
C CYS A 5 6.15 6.64 10.93
N ALA A 6 5.56 7.77 11.29
CA ALA A 6 4.12 7.99 11.25
C ALA A 6 3.75 9.40 10.76
N TYR A 7 2.53 9.55 10.28
CA TYR A 7 1.92 10.83 9.91
C TYR A 7 0.51 10.92 10.48
N PRO A 8 0.05 12.11 10.90
CA PRO A 8 -1.28 12.31 11.50
C PRO A 8 -2.42 12.30 10.47
N TYR A 9 -2.10 12.16 9.19
CA TYR A 9 -3.00 12.08 8.05
C TYR A 9 -2.27 11.46 6.85
N ASP A 10 -3.01 11.15 5.78
CA ASP A 10 -2.47 10.74 4.49
C ASP A 10 -1.55 11.82 3.89
N VAL A 11 -0.29 11.45 3.66
CA VAL A 11 0.71 12.33 3.05
C VAL A 11 1.27 11.79 1.73
N GLY A 12 0.58 10.81 1.13
CA GLY A 12 1.02 10.15 -0.10
C GLY A 12 2.35 9.42 0.07
N SER A 13 2.52 8.67 1.17
CA SER A 13 3.84 8.07 1.47
C SER A 13 4.35 7.09 0.40
N LEU A 14 3.44 6.52 -0.39
CA LEU A 14 3.76 5.59 -1.48
C LEU A 14 4.70 6.20 -2.54
N GLU A 15 4.61 7.50 -2.79
CA GLU A 15 5.44 8.20 -3.79
C GLU A 15 6.84 8.56 -3.24
N ARG A 16 7.05 8.43 -1.93
CA ARG A 16 8.30 8.81 -1.25
C ARG A 16 9.32 7.68 -1.33
N VAL A 17 10.00 7.62 -2.47
CA VAL A 17 11.01 6.57 -2.74
C VAL A 17 12.43 7.03 -2.43
N CYS A 18 13.25 6.08 -1.98
CA CYS A 18 14.69 6.27 -1.81
C CYS A 18 15.46 5.96 -3.10
N GLN A 19 16.58 6.66 -3.29
CA GLN A 19 17.57 6.38 -4.33
C GLN A 19 18.95 6.21 -3.69
N PRO A 20 19.57 5.01 -3.75
CA PRO A 20 19.01 3.76 -4.28
C PRO A 20 17.79 3.26 -3.47
N ARG A 21 16.97 2.37 -4.06
CA ARG A 21 15.81 1.80 -3.37
C ARG A 21 16.24 1.04 -2.12
N GLY A 22 15.49 1.20 -1.04
CA GLY A 22 15.73 0.54 0.24
C GLY A 22 15.92 1.53 1.38
N VAL A 23 16.13 0.99 2.58
CA VAL A 23 16.44 1.76 3.78
C VAL A 23 17.95 2.03 3.85
N SER A 24 18.32 3.26 4.18
CA SER A 24 19.70 3.69 4.46
C SER A 24 19.71 4.68 5.63
N GLU A 25 20.92 5.03 6.11
CA GLU A 25 21.10 6.03 7.17
C GLU A 25 20.44 7.38 6.84
N HIS A 26 20.31 7.72 5.55
CA HIS A 26 19.81 9.02 5.10
C HIS A 26 18.43 8.94 4.43
N CYS A 27 17.87 7.74 4.26
CA CYS A 27 16.63 7.57 3.54
C CYS A 27 15.85 6.35 4.00
N ILE A 28 14.61 6.55 4.42
CA ILE A 28 13.64 5.50 4.69
C ILE A 28 12.45 5.72 3.74
N PRO A 29 12.12 4.76 2.84
CA PRO A 29 10.97 4.89 1.95
C PRO A 29 9.68 5.16 2.75
N GLY A 30 8.86 6.09 2.28
CA GLY A 30 7.67 6.54 3.01
C GLY A 30 7.93 7.58 4.11
N CYS A 31 9.15 7.67 4.66
CA CYS A 31 9.51 8.61 5.74
C CYS A 31 10.37 9.79 5.27
N THR A 32 10.84 9.78 4.03
CA THR A 32 11.63 10.88 3.47
C THR A 32 10.77 12.01 2.93
N PRO A 33 11.30 13.23 2.90
CA PRO A 33 10.62 14.34 2.25
C PRO A 33 10.53 14.12 0.76
N HIS A 34 9.42 14.57 0.18
CA HIS A 34 9.33 14.85 -1.23
C HIS A 34 10.35 15.97 -1.54
N TRP A 35 11.34 15.71 -2.39
CA TRP A 35 12.39 16.67 -2.82
C TRP A 35 13.52 17.03 -1.83
N GLY A 36 13.80 16.23 -0.79
CA GLY A 36 15.11 16.29 -0.10
C GLY A 36 15.31 17.28 1.05
N HIS A 37 14.26 17.77 1.72
CA HIS A 37 14.36 18.65 2.91
C HIS A 37 13.85 18.01 4.22
N SER A 38 14.58 18.09 5.34
CA SER A 38 14.15 17.73 6.72
C SER A 38 13.12 16.59 6.87
N THR A 39 13.63 15.39 7.15
CA THR A 39 12.89 14.14 7.34
C THR A 39 11.93 14.08 8.52
N TRP A 40 12.16 14.88 9.58
CA TRP A 40 11.51 14.65 10.86
C TRP A 40 10.81 15.90 11.40
N CYS A 41 9.60 15.74 11.92
CA CYS A 41 8.82 16.78 12.61
C CYS A 41 9.34 17.06 14.02
N ASP A 42 10.66 17.28 14.13
CA ASP A 42 11.26 17.76 15.37
C ASP A 42 10.80 19.21 15.61
N LEU A 43 10.64 19.59 16.89
CA LEU A 43 9.79 20.64 17.49
C LEU A 43 9.69 22.05 16.83
N ASN A 44 10.36 22.35 15.73
CA ASN A 44 10.33 23.65 15.05
C ASN A 44 10.20 23.57 13.51
N ASN A 45 9.95 22.39 12.93
CA ASN A 45 9.77 22.25 11.48
C ASN A 45 8.46 21.55 11.13
N ASP A 46 7.35 22.23 11.41
CA ASP A 46 5.99 21.77 11.08
C ASP A 46 5.56 22.21 9.66
N GLN A 47 6.49 22.75 8.86
CA GLN A 47 6.19 23.24 7.53
C GLN A 47 6.44 22.15 6.49
N TRP A 48 5.34 21.62 5.94
CA TRP A 48 5.30 20.65 4.83
C TRP A 48 5.70 19.22 5.21
N PRO A 49 4.98 18.17 4.74
CA PRO A 49 4.74 16.96 5.54
C PRO A 49 6.02 16.17 5.83
N CYS A 50 6.62 16.50 6.97
CA CYS A 50 7.69 15.77 7.63
C CYS A 50 7.13 14.50 8.28
N ALA A 51 7.98 13.50 8.49
CA ALA A 51 7.60 12.28 9.17
C ALA A 51 7.76 12.43 10.69
N TYR A 52 6.91 11.78 11.47
CA TYR A 52 7.13 11.65 12.91
C TYR A 52 7.95 10.40 13.22
N ARG A 53 8.90 10.54 14.14
CA ARG A 53 9.63 9.40 14.69
C ARG A 53 8.67 8.46 15.44
N PRO A 54 8.97 7.14 15.51
CA PRO A 54 8.15 6.20 16.27
C PRO A 54 7.92 6.61 17.73
N SER A 55 8.91 7.27 18.35
CA SER A 55 8.82 7.80 19.72
C SER A 55 7.77 8.90 19.90
N ASN A 56 7.29 9.51 18.81
CA ASN A 56 6.31 10.61 18.81
C ASN A 56 4.94 10.15 18.31
N LEU A 57 4.67 8.84 18.27
CA LEU A 57 3.39 8.29 17.82
C LEU A 57 2.20 8.85 18.62
N ASP A 58 2.39 9.12 19.92
CA ASP A 58 1.38 9.75 20.77
C ASP A 58 1.03 11.17 20.29
N LYS A 59 2.01 11.95 19.82
CA LYS A 59 1.80 13.28 19.23
C LYS A 59 1.03 13.16 17.91
N VAL A 60 1.39 12.19 17.06
CA VAL A 60 0.67 11.90 15.81
C VAL A 60 -0.82 11.60 16.07
N MET A 61 -1.11 10.75 17.04
CA MET A 61 -2.48 10.41 17.41
C MET A 61 -3.26 11.62 17.94
N ARG A 62 -2.64 12.47 18.76
CA ARG A 62 -3.27 13.71 19.24
C ARG A 62 -3.57 14.68 18.10
N GLU A 63 -2.63 14.89 17.18
CA GLU A 63 -2.84 15.77 16.03
C GLU A 63 -3.97 15.28 15.11
N ARG A 64 -4.01 13.97 14.83
CA ARG A 64 -5.13 13.36 14.10
C ARG A 64 -6.46 13.62 14.80
N ASP A 65 -6.53 13.42 16.11
CA ASP A 65 -7.75 13.61 16.90
C ASP A 65 -8.18 15.09 16.93
N ASP A 66 -7.22 16.02 17.02
CA ASP A 66 -7.47 17.46 16.95
C ASP A 66 -8.06 17.85 15.59
N TYR A 67 -7.50 17.33 14.49
CA TYR A 67 -8.08 17.53 13.16
C TYR A 67 -9.49 16.95 13.06
N ALA A 68 -9.69 15.71 13.52
CA ALA A 68 -10.99 15.03 13.47
C ALA A 68 -12.09 15.73 14.28
N ARG A 69 -11.74 16.48 15.33
CA ARG A 69 -12.68 17.26 16.17
C ARG A 69 -12.86 18.70 15.72
N SER A 70 -12.11 19.14 14.72
CA SER A 70 -12.12 20.50 14.22
C SER A 70 -12.73 20.56 12.81
N ASP A 71 -13.18 21.74 12.37
CA ASP A 71 -13.49 21.99 10.95
C ASP A 71 -12.22 22.33 10.15
N ARG A 72 -11.04 21.95 10.67
CA ARG A 72 -9.75 22.20 10.01
C ARG A 72 -9.34 21.00 9.20
N LYS A 73 -8.90 21.28 7.98
CA LYS A 73 -8.16 20.34 7.15
C LYS A 73 -6.66 20.60 7.34
N PRO A 74 -5.80 19.56 7.44
CA PRO A 74 -4.36 19.77 7.37
C PRO A 74 -3.97 20.43 6.05
N ASP A 75 -3.08 21.42 6.09
CA ASP A 75 -2.70 22.25 4.92
C ASP A 75 -2.22 21.43 3.72
N HIS A 76 -1.72 20.22 3.97
CA HIS A 76 -1.13 19.35 2.96
C HIS A 76 -1.95 18.09 2.67
N LYS A 77 -3.08 17.89 3.37
CA LYS A 77 -4.01 16.84 3.01
C LYS A 77 -4.57 17.18 1.62
N MET A 78 -4.58 16.26 0.66
CA MET A 78 -5.09 16.55 -0.69
C MET A 78 -6.61 16.78 -0.67
N TRP A 79 -7.35 15.92 0.04
CA TRP A 79 -8.81 15.89 0.00
C TRP A 79 -9.47 16.51 1.25
N ARG A 80 -10.60 17.22 1.07
CA ARG A 80 -11.49 17.64 2.17
C ARG A 80 -12.68 16.68 2.23
N ASP A 81 -12.42 15.47 2.69
CA ASP A 81 -13.39 14.36 2.70
C ASP A 81 -13.77 13.90 4.11
N ASP A 82 -13.43 14.68 5.14
CA ASP A 82 -13.67 14.40 6.57
C ASP A 82 -13.17 13.03 7.06
N LYS A 83 -12.28 12.38 6.29
CA LYS A 83 -11.59 11.16 6.69
C LYS A 83 -10.30 11.51 7.40
N TYR A 84 -10.14 11.00 8.61
CA TYR A 84 -8.94 11.18 9.41
C TYR A 84 -8.44 9.80 9.80
N TYR A 85 -7.32 9.42 9.21
CA TYR A 85 -6.60 8.20 9.53
C TYR A 85 -5.12 8.55 9.59
N ASP A 86 -4.41 7.95 10.52
CA ASP A 86 -2.95 8.00 10.59
C ASP A 86 -2.35 7.13 9.49
N GLU A 87 -1.24 7.60 8.92
CA GLU A 87 -0.44 6.82 7.98
C GLU A 87 0.81 6.33 8.71
N LEU A 88 0.96 5.00 8.81
CA LEU A 88 2.03 4.35 9.56
C LEU A 88 2.94 3.58 8.62
N ILE A 89 4.24 3.85 8.68
CA ILE A 89 5.23 3.20 7.83
C ILE A 89 5.97 2.15 8.64
N PHE A 90 5.85 0.90 8.24
CA PHE A 90 6.52 -0.23 8.89
C PHE A 90 7.66 -0.76 8.03
N ASP A 91 8.66 -1.33 8.69
CA ASP A 91 9.70 -2.10 8.01
C ASP A 91 9.07 -3.31 7.28
N SER A 92 9.34 -3.37 5.98
CA SER A 92 8.85 -4.43 5.09
C SER A 92 9.84 -5.58 4.94
N SER A 93 11.03 -5.51 5.56
CA SER A 93 12.07 -6.54 5.50
C SER A 93 11.52 -7.94 5.78
N ILE A 94 10.69 -8.10 6.82
CA ILE A 94 10.12 -9.41 7.16
C ILE A 94 9.29 -9.98 6.01
N PHE A 95 8.56 -9.15 5.26
CA PHE A 95 7.74 -9.62 4.16
C PHE A 95 8.64 -9.99 2.98
N LEU A 96 9.64 -9.15 2.69
CA LEU A 96 10.60 -9.39 1.62
C LEU A 96 11.41 -10.67 1.85
N ASP A 97 11.91 -10.89 3.06
CA ASP A 97 12.71 -12.06 3.44
C ASP A 97 11.90 -13.37 3.38
N HIS A 98 10.58 -13.27 3.47
CA HIS A 98 9.67 -14.43 3.43
C HIS A 98 8.94 -14.56 2.10
N LEU A 99 9.27 -13.77 1.08
CA LEU A 99 8.72 -13.97 -0.26
C LEU A 99 9.09 -15.37 -0.81
N PRO A 100 8.17 -16.02 -1.53
CA PRO A 100 6.82 -15.55 -1.85
C PRO A 100 5.77 -15.78 -0.75
N ARG A 101 6.10 -16.56 0.29
CA ARG A 101 5.17 -17.02 1.34
C ARG A 101 4.58 -15.92 2.21
N SER A 102 5.09 -14.69 2.11
CA SER A 102 4.48 -13.52 2.72
C SER A 102 3.21 -13.04 1.99
N VAL A 103 2.93 -13.56 0.79
CA VAL A 103 1.71 -13.29 0.01
C VAL A 103 0.80 -14.51 0.08
N GLU A 104 -0.30 -14.37 0.81
CA GLU A 104 -1.31 -15.44 0.95
C GLU A 104 -2.19 -15.57 -0.29
N ALA A 105 -2.68 -14.44 -0.82
CA ALA A 105 -3.57 -14.40 -1.97
C ALA A 105 -3.44 -13.07 -2.71
N MET A 106 -3.89 -13.04 -3.97
CA MET A 106 -4.13 -11.81 -4.71
C MET A 106 -5.61 -11.60 -4.90
N PHE A 107 -6.09 -10.36 -4.81
CA PHE A 107 -7.52 -10.06 -4.94
C PHE A 107 -7.82 -8.94 -5.92
N PHE A 108 -9.04 -8.96 -6.47
CA PHE A 108 -9.62 -7.87 -7.25
C PHE A 108 -11.02 -7.52 -6.75
N LEU A 109 -11.48 -6.31 -7.07
CA LEU A 109 -12.85 -5.87 -6.77
C LEU A 109 -13.72 -5.98 -8.04
N PRO A 110 -14.91 -6.59 -7.96
CA PRO A 110 -15.73 -6.84 -9.16
C PRO A 110 -16.31 -5.57 -9.79
N THR A 111 -16.49 -4.50 -9.01
CA THR A 111 -17.25 -3.29 -9.40
C THR A 111 -16.41 -2.01 -9.42
N LYS A 112 -15.08 -2.10 -9.25
CA LYS A 112 -14.17 -0.95 -9.16
C LYS A 112 -13.08 -0.99 -10.23
N CYS A 113 -13.51 -1.15 -11.48
CA CYS A 113 -12.61 -1.14 -12.63
C CYS A 113 -12.36 0.26 -13.22
N ASP A 114 -13.28 1.21 -12.97
CA ASP A 114 -13.25 2.56 -13.53
C ASP A 114 -12.72 3.60 -12.52
N GLY A 115 -11.96 3.15 -11.51
CA GLY A 115 -11.53 3.95 -10.37
C GLY A 115 -10.16 4.60 -10.56
N ASP A 116 -10.09 5.87 -10.13
CA ASP A 116 -8.95 6.76 -9.92
C ASP A 116 -7.54 6.17 -10.14
N ILE A 117 -6.76 6.81 -11.02
CA ILE A 117 -5.36 6.45 -11.33
C ILE A 117 -4.47 6.37 -10.08
N TYR A 118 -4.85 7.08 -9.01
CA TYR A 118 -4.10 7.14 -7.75
C TYR A 118 -4.35 5.94 -6.83
N ASP A 119 -5.45 5.21 -7.01
CA ASP A 119 -5.87 4.11 -6.13
C ASP A 119 -5.34 2.73 -6.58
N GLY A 120 -4.59 2.71 -7.69
CA GLY A 120 -4.09 1.51 -8.36
C GLY A 120 -5.21 0.69 -9.04
N PRO A 121 -4.89 -0.07 -10.10
CA PRO A 121 -5.88 -0.88 -10.79
C PRO A 121 -6.34 -2.06 -9.92
N LYS A 122 -7.47 -1.89 -9.23
CA LYS A 122 -8.20 -2.95 -8.49
C LYS A 122 -8.98 -3.89 -9.43
N CYS A 123 -8.76 -3.74 -10.74
CA CYS A 123 -9.49 -4.39 -11.82
C CYS A 123 -9.03 -5.84 -12.00
N LYS A 124 -10.00 -6.70 -12.32
CA LYS A 124 -9.79 -8.13 -12.57
C LYS A 124 -8.62 -8.42 -13.52
N ASP A 125 -8.55 -7.75 -14.67
CA ASP A 125 -7.55 -8.07 -15.69
C ASP A 125 -6.12 -7.73 -15.27
N TYR A 126 -5.94 -6.60 -14.58
CA TYR A 126 -4.64 -6.20 -14.04
C TYR A 126 -4.16 -7.22 -12.99
N VAL A 127 -5.01 -7.52 -12.01
CA VAL A 127 -4.67 -8.46 -10.93
C VAL A 127 -4.43 -9.86 -11.50
N ARG A 128 -5.21 -10.31 -12.49
CA ARG A 128 -4.95 -11.58 -13.19
C ARG A 128 -3.58 -11.60 -13.86
N ALA A 129 -3.16 -10.51 -14.49
CA ALA A 129 -1.84 -10.41 -15.11
C ALA A 129 -0.72 -10.39 -14.05
N ALA A 130 -0.88 -9.64 -12.96
CA ALA A 130 0.05 -9.61 -11.85
C ALA A 130 0.19 -10.98 -11.18
N HIS A 131 -0.93 -11.66 -10.94
CA HIS A 131 -0.99 -13.01 -10.38
C HIS A 131 -0.23 -14.03 -11.22
N ARG A 132 -0.45 -14.07 -12.55
CA ARG A 132 0.31 -14.96 -13.44
C ARG A 132 1.81 -14.69 -13.39
N ARG A 133 2.21 -13.41 -13.39
CA ARG A 133 3.64 -13.03 -13.33
C ARG A 133 4.27 -13.44 -12.00
N PHE A 134 3.54 -13.28 -10.90
CA PHE A 134 4.01 -13.67 -9.57
C PHE A 134 4.18 -15.19 -9.47
N LEU A 135 3.16 -15.97 -9.84
CA LEU A 135 3.23 -17.42 -9.87
C LEU A 135 4.39 -17.91 -10.75
N GLN A 136 4.54 -17.33 -11.95
CA GLN A 136 5.63 -17.68 -12.86
C GLN A 136 7.01 -17.33 -12.29
N HIS A 137 7.15 -16.15 -11.68
CA HIS A 137 8.43 -15.70 -11.12
C HIS A 137 8.90 -16.58 -9.95
N PHE A 138 7.96 -16.98 -9.09
CA PHE A 138 8.25 -17.78 -7.90
C PHE A 138 8.01 -19.28 -8.07
N SER A 139 7.64 -19.74 -9.27
CA SER A 139 7.31 -21.14 -9.58
C SER A 139 6.22 -21.74 -8.67
N LEU A 140 5.17 -20.96 -8.42
CA LEU A 140 4.03 -21.33 -7.56
C LEU A 140 2.82 -21.79 -8.38
N THR A 141 1.90 -22.47 -7.71
CA THR A 141 0.58 -22.85 -8.21
C THR A 141 -0.53 -21.95 -7.68
N GLU A 142 -1.70 -21.97 -8.34
CA GLU A 142 -2.90 -21.24 -7.88
C GLU A 142 -3.43 -21.74 -6.52
N ASN A 143 -3.02 -22.92 -6.07
CA ASN A 143 -3.36 -23.42 -4.74
C ASN A 143 -2.43 -22.87 -3.65
N GLU A 144 -1.19 -22.52 -4.01
CA GLU A 144 -0.21 -21.95 -3.08
C GLU A 144 -0.38 -20.44 -2.91
N THR A 145 -0.87 -19.75 -3.93
CA THR A 145 -1.25 -18.35 -3.84
C THR A 145 -2.51 -18.15 -4.69
N PRO A 146 -3.72 -18.25 -4.12
CA PRO A 146 -4.95 -18.11 -4.88
C PRO A 146 -5.22 -16.69 -5.36
N LEU A 147 -5.94 -16.60 -6.47
CA LEU A 147 -6.65 -15.40 -6.88
C LEU A 147 -8.08 -15.44 -6.34
N VAL A 148 -8.49 -14.37 -5.69
CA VAL A 148 -9.85 -14.24 -5.13
C VAL A 148 -10.55 -12.98 -5.64
N GLU A 149 -11.85 -13.08 -5.83
CA GLU A 149 -12.73 -11.91 -5.92
C GLU A 149 -13.09 -11.47 -4.50
N PHE A 150 -12.93 -10.19 -4.19
CA PHE A 150 -13.29 -9.62 -2.89
C PHE A 150 -14.60 -8.84 -2.98
N ASP A 151 -15.62 -9.31 -2.26
CA ASP A 151 -16.91 -8.64 -2.09
C ASP A 151 -16.91 -7.77 -0.82
N LEU A 152 -16.89 -6.45 -1.01
CA LEU A 152 -16.90 -5.46 0.07
C LEU A 152 -18.22 -5.41 0.87
N TRP A 153 -19.27 -6.09 0.37
CA TRP A 153 -20.62 -6.02 0.93
C TRP A 153 -21.08 -7.34 1.56
N ASN A 154 -20.33 -8.42 1.38
CA ASN A 154 -20.61 -9.72 1.98
C ASN A 154 -19.52 -10.08 3.00
N TRP A 155 -19.70 -9.64 4.25
CA TRP A 155 -18.71 -9.90 5.30
C TRP A 155 -18.73 -11.34 5.84
N ASP A 156 -19.78 -12.11 5.58
CA ASP A 156 -19.86 -13.52 5.97
C ASP A 156 -19.00 -14.40 5.04
N GLU A 157 -19.00 -14.11 3.74
CA GLU A 157 -18.18 -14.78 2.72
C GLU A 157 -17.51 -13.77 1.78
N PRO A 158 -16.50 -13.00 2.26
CA PRO A 158 -15.94 -11.88 1.51
C PRO A 158 -15.07 -12.31 0.32
N PHE A 159 -14.53 -13.53 0.34
CA PHE A 159 -13.59 -13.99 -0.67
C PHE A 159 -14.13 -15.19 -1.44
N LYS A 160 -14.11 -15.09 -2.76
CA LYS A 160 -14.46 -16.18 -3.67
C LYS A 160 -13.26 -16.55 -4.52
N PHE A 161 -12.87 -17.82 -4.51
CA PHE A 161 -11.81 -18.32 -5.39
C PHE A 161 -12.16 -18.11 -6.87
N VAL A 162 -11.18 -17.60 -7.63
CA VAL A 162 -11.30 -17.39 -9.07
C VAL A 162 -10.12 -18.04 -9.78
N PRO A 163 -10.35 -19.12 -10.55
CA PRO A 163 -9.29 -19.72 -11.35
C PRO A 163 -8.67 -18.68 -12.28
N ASN A 164 -7.34 -18.64 -12.31
CA ASN A 164 -6.60 -17.84 -13.29
C ASN A 164 -6.15 -18.68 -14.49
N ALA A 165 -6.82 -19.80 -14.74
CA ALA A 165 -6.65 -20.63 -15.92
C ALA A 165 -7.04 -19.84 -17.19
N HIS A 166 -6.03 -19.52 -18.00
CA HIS A 166 -5.93 -19.73 -19.45
C HIS A 166 -4.73 -18.94 -20.00
N GLY A 167 -3.61 -19.64 -20.20
CA GLY A 167 -3.00 -19.68 -21.51
C GLY A 167 -3.45 -21.00 -22.14
N GLU A 168 -4.32 -20.94 -23.13
CA GLU A 168 -4.59 -22.09 -23.99
C GLU A 168 -3.27 -22.59 -24.58
N THR A 169 -2.93 -23.85 -24.35
CA THR A 169 -2.16 -24.63 -25.33
C THR A 169 -3.06 -24.87 -26.54
N GLY A 170 -3.33 -23.82 -27.31
CA GLY A 170 -4.15 -23.83 -28.50
C GLY A 170 -3.30 -24.12 -29.74
N GLY A 171 -3.17 -25.40 -30.09
CA GLY A 171 -2.85 -25.82 -31.45
C GLY A 171 -1.39 -26.12 -31.73
N ALA A 172 -0.97 -27.35 -31.43
CA ALA A 172 -0.01 -28.02 -32.29
C ALA A 172 -0.54 -27.96 -33.73
N ARG A 173 0.11 -27.19 -34.61
CA ARG A 173 0.00 -27.42 -36.05
C ARG A 173 0.58 -28.81 -36.31
N ARG A 174 -0.32 -29.79 -36.43
CA ARG A 174 -0.04 -31.00 -37.19
C ARG A 174 -0.06 -30.64 -38.68
N SER A 175 0.88 -31.27 -39.38
CA SER A 175 1.18 -31.26 -40.83
C SER A 175 1.60 -29.92 -41.43
#